data_AF-A0A9C9XTN5-F1
#
_entry.id   AF-A0A9C9XTN5-F1
#
_cell.length_a   1.000
_cell.length_b   1.000
_cell.length_c   1.000
_cell.angle_alpha   90.00
_cell.angle_beta   90.00
_cell.angle_gamma   90.00
#
_symmetry.space_group_name_H-M   'P 1'
#
loop_
_entity.id
_entity.type
_entity.pdbx_description
1 polymer ?
#
loop_
_entity_poly.entity_id
_entity_poly.type
_entity_poly.pdbx_seq_one_letter_code
_entity_poly.pdbx_strand_id
1 'polypeptide(L)'
;MRALEIYHATGRPWSVHLEQQRQAQRGACFASIFQVCLTCNRDRLYRRIEQRAGLMLERGLVEEVEHLLAMGFSAELPSMQSIGYRHVNRYLAGEWSLEQSRENLVRDTRRYAKRQLTWFRKNPDLLWLEQGEGEKIIDQVGKFITSQKSRT
;
A
#
# COMPACT_ATOMS: atom_id res chain seq x y z
N MET A 1 -10.44 -18.12 5.44
CA MET A 1 -11.83 -18.55 5.20
C MET A 1 -12.58 -17.43 4.48
N ARG A 2 -12.59 -17.41 3.14
CA ARG A 2 -13.37 -16.43 2.34
C ARG A 2 -14.08 -17.13 1.18
N ALA A 3 -13.41 -18.06 0.53
CA ALA A 3 -14.01 -18.89 -0.53
C ALA A 3 -15.21 -19.71 -0.02
N LEU A 4 -15.13 -20.29 1.18
CA LEU A 4 -16.25 -21.02 1.79
C LEU A 4 -17.39 -20.10 2.22
N GLU A 5 -17.08 -18.94 2.80
CA GLU A 5 -18.09 -17.92 3.16
C GLU A 5 -18.94 -17.54 1.93
N ILE A 6 -18.29 -17.33 0.79
CA ILE A 6 -18.97 -16.95 -0.45
C ILE A 6 -19.77 -18.10 -1.03
N TYR A 7 -19.25 -19.33 -0.96
CA TYR A 7 -20.02 -20.50 -1.36
C TYR A 7 -21.28 -20.67 -0.50
N HIS A 8 -21.16 -20.54 0.82
CA HIS A 8 -22.31 -20.63 1.72
C HIS A 8 -23.31 -19.48 1.50
N ALA A 9 -22.85 -18.27 1.23
CA ALA A 9 -23.74 -17.12 0.99
C ALA A 9 -24.41 -17.13 -0.40
N THR A 10 -23.72 -17.62 -1.43
CA THR A 10 -24.17 -17.48 -2.84
C THR A 10 -24.55 -18.80 -3.51
N GLY A 11 -24.25 -19.94 -2.88
CA GLY A 11 -24.37 -21.27 -3.48
C GLY A 11 -23.39 -21.54 -4.64
N ARG A 12 -22.52 -20.58 -4.99
CA ARG A 12 -21.59 -20.65 -6.12
C ARG A 12 -20.14 -20.63 -5.66
N PRO A 13 -19.26 -21.49 -6.23
CA PRO A 13 -17.84 -21.47 -5.90
C PRO A 13 -17.19 -20.11 -6.21
N TRP A 14 -16.19 -19.72 -5.41
CA TRP A 14 -15.41 -18.49 -5.61
C TRP A 14 -14.76 -18.39 -7.00
N SER A 15 -14.39 -19.52 -7.60
CA SER A 15 -13.82 -19.57 -8.96
C SER A 15 -14.76 -18.98 -10.01
N VAL A 16 -16.06 -19.24 -9.91
CA VAL A 16 -17.09 -18.74 -10.84
C VAL A 16 -17.18 -17.22 -10.77
N HIS A 17 -17.17 -16.66 -9.55
CA HIS A 17 -17.18 -15.21 -9.33
C HIS A 17 -15.91 -14.55 -9.90
N LEU A 18 -14.75 -15.19 -9.72
CA LEU A 18 -13.48 -14.68 -10.23
C LEU A 18 -13.45 -14.61 -11.77
N GLU A 19 -14.04 -15.61 -12.43
CA GLU A 19 -14.14 -15.66 -13.89
C GLU A 19 -15.09 -14.60 -14.43
N GLN A 20 -16.25 -14.42 -13.79
CA GLN A 20 -17.21 -13.35 -14.13
C GLN A 20 -16.59 -11.96 -13.97
N GLN A 21 -15.84 -11.73 -12.89
CA GLN A 21 -15.15 -10.45 -12.67
C GLN A 21 -14.09 -10.18 -13.75
N ARG A 22 -13.32 -11.20 -14.15
CA ARG A 22 -12.35 -11.08 -15.26
C ARG A 22 -13.04 -10.74 -16.58
N GLN A 23 -14.19 -11.35 -16.85
CA GLN A 23 -14.97 -11.06 -18.06
C GLN A 23 -15.54 -9.63 -18.05
N ALA A 24 -16.08 -9.18 -16.91
CA ALA A 24 -16.59 -7.82 -16.76
C ALA A 24 -15.49 -6.75 -16.88
N GLN A 25 -14.28 -7.02 -16.38
CA GLN A 25 -13.13 -6.10 -16.47
C GLN A 25 -12.56 -5.96 -17.88
N ARG A 26 -12.84 -6.88 -18.81
CA ARG A 26 -12.40 -6.77 -20.21
C ARG A 26 -13.05 -5.58 -20.95
N GLY A 27 -14.13 -5.00 -20.43
CA GLY A 27 -14.85 -3.88 -21.04
C GLY A 27 -14.79 -2.56 -20.25
N ALA A 28 -13.85 -2.40 -19.30
CA ALA A 28 -13.82 -1.22 -18.43
C ALA A 28 -13.51 0.09 -19.20
N CYS A 29 -14.29 1.15 -18.94
CA CYS A 29 -14.26 2.46 -19.61
C CYS A 29 -12.98 3.31 -19.43
N PHE A 30 -11.93 2.78 -18.78
CA PHE A 30 -10.63 3.43 -18.67
C PHE A 30 -9.65 2.75 -19.63
N ALA A 31 -9.92 2.83 -20.93
CA ALA A 31 -9.15 2.14 -21.97
C ALA A 31 -7.69 2.63 -22.06
N SER A 32 -7.37 3.79 -21.48
CA SER A 32 -6.00 4.32 -21.45
C SER A 32 -5.66 4.90 -20.07
N ILE A 33 -4.94 4.13 -19.25
CA ILE A 33 -4.38 4.61 -17.99
C ILE A 33 -2.87 4.71 -18.16
N PHE A 34 -2.30 5.88 -17.86
CA PHE A 34 -0.86 6.04 -17.76
C PHE A 34 -0.41 5.77 -16.31
N GLN A 35 0.35 4.70 -16.11
CA GLN A 35 0.77 4.26 -14.78
C GLN A 35 2.26 4.45 -14.62
N VAL A 36 2.65 5.12 -13.53
CA VAL A 36 4.05 5.38 -13.18
C VAL A 36 4.35 4.82 -11.81
N CYS A 37 5.51 4.18 -11.67
CA CYS A 37 6.04 3.74 -10.39
C CYS A 37 7.41 4.36 -10.13
N LEU A 38 7.50 5.12 -9.04
CA LEU A 38 8.75 5.70 -8.58
C LEU A 38 9.56 4.65 -7.81
N THR A 39 10.82 4.52 -8.17
CA THR A 39 11.76 3.61 -7.52
C THR A 39 13.03 4.36 -7.06
N CYS A 40 13.79 3.71 -6.19
CA CYS A 40 15.12 4.15 -5.81
C CYS A 40 15.94 2.93 -5.37
N ASN A 41 17.25 3.12 -5.25
CA ASN A 41 18.12 2.08 -4.71
C ASN A 41 17.64 1.62 -3.31
N ARG A 42 17.75 0.31 -3.07
CA ARG A 42 17.27 -0.37 -1.87
C ARG A 42 17.81 0.21 -0.57
N ASP A 43 19.08 0.61 -0.52
CA ASP A 43 19.71 1.16 0.68
C ASP A 43 19.18 2.55 0.99
N ARG A 44 18.92 3.35 -0.06
CA ARG A 44 18.26 4.66 0.10
C ARG A 44 16.83 4.49 0.59
N LEU A 45 16.09 3.53 0.04
CA LEU A 45 14.72 3.22 0.48
C LEU A 45 14.70 2.84 1.96
N TYR A 46 15.63 1.98 2.40
CA TYR A 46 15.67 1.49 3.77
C TYR A 46 16.04 2.56 4.79
N ARG A 47 17.00 3.43 4.45
CA ARG A 47 17.32 4.60 5.29
C ARG A 47 16.14 5.56 5.44
N ARG A 48 15.40 5.81 4.35
CA ARG A 48 14.21 6.66 4.40
C ARG A 48 13.09 6.06 5.24
N ILE A 49 12.92 4.73 5.19
CA ILE A 49 11.94 4.04 6.02
C ILE A 49 12.31 4.17 7.51
N GLU A 50 13.58 3.96 7.87
CA GLU A 50 14.06 4.14 9.25
C GLU A 50 13.85 5.57 9.74
N GLN A 51 14.29 6.56 8.95
CA GLN A 51 14.11 7.97 9.27
C GLN A 51 12.63 8.33 9.45
N ARG A 52 11.77 7.86 8.53
CA ARG A 52 10.32 8.10 8.63
C ARG A 52 9.72 7.46 9.88
N ALA A 53 10.13 6.25 10.25
CA ALA A 53 9.61 5.59 11.44
C ALA A 53 9.97 6.38 12.71
N GLY A 54 11.21 6.88 12.81
CA GLY A 54 11.61 7.78 13.89
C GLY A 54 10.77 9.05 13.93
N LEU A 55 10.66 9.74 12.79
CA LEU A 55 9.86 10.96 12.65
C LEU A 55 8.38 10.75 13.00
N MET A 56 7.80 9.57 12.71
CA MET A 56 6.41 9.28 13.09
C MET A 56 6.24 9.25 14.61
N LEU A 57 7.16 8.59 15.32
CA LEU A 57 7.13 8.55 16.79
C LEU A 57 7.39 9.94 17.38
N GLU A 58 8.38 10.66 16.88
CA GLU A 58 8.70 12.04 17.31
C GLU A 58 7.55 13.02 17.10
N ARG A 59 6.72 12.80 16.07
CA ARG A 59 5.58 13.67 15.71
C ARG A 59 4.26 13.26 16.37
N GLY A 60 4.30 12.37 17.34
CA GLY A 60 3.13 12.10 18.16
C GLY A 60 2.31 10.87 17.74
N LEU A 61 2.90 9.88 17.05
CA LEU A 61 2.15 8.66 16.67
C LEU A 61 1.64 7.91 17.90
N VAL A 62 2.38 7.93 19.03
CA VAL A 62 1.94 7.23 20.24
C VAL A 62 0.69 7.89 20.79
N GLU A 63 0.73 9.21 20.91
CA GLU A 63 -0.32 10.08 21.40
C GLU A 63 -1.57 10.00 20.51
N GLU A 64 -1.40 9.94 19.20
CA GLU A 64 -2.51 9.73 18.25
C GLU A 64 -3.23 8.40 18.52
N VAL A 65 -2.49 7.32 18.72
CA VAL A 65 -3.07 5.99 18.98
C VAL A 65 -3.71 5.92 20.36
N GLU A 66 -3.05 6.47 21.39
CA GLU A 66 -3.61 6.59 22.73
C GLU A 66 -4.94 7.34 22.72
N HIS A 67 -5.01 8.46 21.98
CA HIS A 67 -6.23 9.23 21.83
C HIS A 67 -7.35 8.42 21.19
N LEU A 68 -7.08 7.67 20.12
CA LEU A 68 -8.08 6.82 19.46
C LEU A 68 -8.59 5.71 20.39
N LEU A 69 -7.72 5.08 21.17
CA LEU A 69 -8.13 4.09 22.17
C LEU A 69 -8.98 4.73 23.27
N ALA A 70 -8.62 5.92 23.74
CA ALA A 70 -9.38 6.67 24.74
C ALA A 70 -10.77 7.11 24.23
N MET A 71 -10.92 7.34 22.92
CA MET A 71 -12.22 7.58 22.28
C MET A 71 -13.10 6.32 22.19
N GLY A 72 -12.59 5.15 22.56
CA GLY A 72 -13.30 3.87 22.53
C GLY A 72 -13.16 3.09 21.22
N PHE A 73 -12.26 3.49 20.31
CA PHE A 73 -11.97 2.67 19.14
C PHE A 73 -11.21 1.40 19.55
N SER A 74 -11.74 0.24 19.21
CA SER A 74 -11.08 -1.04 19.50
C SER A 74 -9.76 -1.17 18.72
N ALA A 75 -8.72 -1.64 19.40
CA ALA A 75 -7.44 -1.98 18.77
C ALA A 75 -7.59 -3.04 17.67
N GLU A 76 -8.64 -3.87 17.70
CA GLU A 76 -8.90 -4.93 16.71
C GLU A 76 -9.50 -4.42 15.40
N LEU A 77 -9.89 -3.14 15.34
CA LEU A 77 -10.44 -2.55 14.12
C LEU A 77 -9.45 -2.67 12.94
N PRO A 78 -9.93 -2.93 11.71
CA PRO A 78 -9.05 -3.05 10.55
C PRO A 78 -8.13 -1.83 10.32
N SER A 79 -8.61 -0.61 10.63
CA SER A 79 -7.81 0.62 10.59
C SER A 79 -6.68 0.63 11.63
N MET A 80 -6.98 0.16 12.85
CA MET A 80 -6.05 0.04 13.97
C MET A 80 -5.03 -1.09 13.78
N GLN A 81 -5.28 -2.00 12.84
CA GLN A 81 -4.36 -3.07 12.44
C GLN A 81 -3.36 -2.67 11.34
N SER A 82 -3.36 -1.39 10.93
CA SER A 82 -2.42 -0.87 9.93
C SER A 82 -0.98 -0.76 10.45
N ILE A 83 -0.02 -0.68 9.53
CA ILE A 83 1.41 -0.52 9.85
C ILE A 83 1.60 0.85 10.53
N GLY A 84 2.05 0.82 11.78
CA GLY A 84 2.14 2.00 12.65
C GLY A 84 1.33 1.71 13.90
N TYR A 85 0.02 1.90 13.78
CA TYR A 85 -1.00 1.67 14.81
C TYR A 85 -0.85 0.34 15.52
N ARG A 86 -0.78 -0.78 14.80
CA ARG A 86 -0.66 -2.10 15.44
C ARG A 86 0.61 -2.28 16.28
N HIS A 87 1.69 -1.57 15.94
CA HIS A 87 2.94 -1.66 16.68
C HIS A 87 2.85 -0.84 17.96
N VAL A 88 2.27 0.36 17.86
CA VAL A 88 1.98 1.21 19.02
C VAL A 88 0.95 0.55 19.94
N ASN A 89 -0.10 -0.09 19.42
CA ASN A 89 -1.06 -0.85 20.22
C ASN A 89 -0.36 -1.91 21.11
N ARG A 90 0.64 -2.62 20.56
CA ARG A 90 1.42 -3.61 21.34
C ARG A 90 2.33 -2.97 22.38
N TYR A 91 2.88 -1.79 22.07
CA TYR A 91 3.61 -0.99 23.05
C TYR A 91 2.70 -0.54 24.20
N LEU A 92 1.53 0.03 23.89
CA LEU A 92 0.55 0.49 24.87
C LEU A 92 -0.06 -0.65 25.70
N ALA A 93 -0.16 -1.85 25.12
CA ALA A 93 -0.55 -3.08 25.83
C ALA A 93 0.56 -3.65 26.73
N GLY A 94 1.77 -3.06 26.74
CA GLY A 94 2.91 -3.54 27.51
C GLY A 94 3.58 -4.80 26.95
N GLU A 95 3.21 -5.25 25.75
CA GLU A 95 3.82 -6.42 25.10
C GLU A 95 5.21 -6.12 24.55
N TRP A 96 5.44 -4.88 24.08
CA TRP A 96 6.69 -4.41 23.49
C TRP A 96 7.20 -3.16 24.18
N SER A 97 8.52 -2.97 24.19
CA SER A 97 9.11 -1.65 24.45
C SER A 97 8.88 -0.70 23.28
N LEU A 98 9.05 0.61 23.51
CA LEU A 98 8.96 1.60 22.44
C LEU A 98 9.99 1.33 21.31
N GLU A 99 11.19 0.89 21.70
CA GLU A 99 12.24 0.54 20.75
C GLU A 99 11.87 -0.71 19.92
N GLN A 100 11.34 -1.75 20.57
CA GLN A 100 10.82 -2.92 19.85
C GLN A 100 9.70 -2.54 18.88
N SER A 101 8.80 -1.64 19.28
CA SER A 101 7.74 -1.13 18.41
C SER A 101 8.33 -0.43 17.18
N ARG A 102 9.34 0.43 17.36
CA ARG A 102 10.07 1.12 16.29
C ARG A 102 10.75 0.14 15.33
N GLU A 103 11.48 -0.85 15.85
CA GLU A 103 12.17 -1.87 15.04
C GLU A 103 11.17 -2.70 14.20
N ASN A 104 10.07 -3.14 14.83
CA ASN A 104 9.03 -3.90 14.15
C ASN A 104 8.32 -3.05 13.08
N LEU A 105 8.05 -1.77 13.36
CA LEU A 105 7.51 -0.81 12.41
C LEU A 105 8.41 -0.69 11.16
N VAL A 106 9.72 -0.50 11.35
CA VAL A 106 10.70 -0.44 10.25
C VAL A 106 10.69 -1.73 9.45
N ARG A 107 10.81 -2.88 10.13
CA ARG A 107 10.83 -4.20 9.49
C ARG A 107 9.59 -4.44 8.63
N ASP A 108 8.41 -4.17 9.17
CA ASP A 108 7.17 -4.48 8.49
C ASP A 108 6.88 -3.47 7.37
N THR A 109 7.32 -2.22 7.51
CA THR A 109 7.32 -1.23 6.42
C THR A 109 8.25 -1.66 5.27
N ARG A 110 9.44 -2.20 5.56
CA ARG A 110 10.33 -2.77 4.52
C ARG A 110 9.69 -3.95 3.79
N ARG A 111 9.04 -4.85 4.53
CA ARG A 111 8.30 -5.99 3.95
C ARG A 111 7.14 -5.51 3.08
N TYR A 112 6.43 -4.49 3.53
CA TYR A 112 5.35 -3.87 2.76
C TYR A 112 5.87 -3.24 1.47
N ALA A 113 6.94 -2.44 1.53
CA ALA A 113 7.57 -1.86 0.35
C ALA A 113 8.03 -2.93 -0.64
N LYS A 114 8.64 -4.03 -0.16
CA LYS A 114 8.98 -5.18 -1.02
C LYS A 114 7.75 -5.77 -1.70
N ARG A 115 6.64 -5.97 -0.97
CA ARG A 115 5.38 -6.48 -1.54
C ARG A 115 4.82 -5.54 -2.59
N GLN A 116 4.84 -4.22 -2.35
CA GLN A 116 4.42 -3.23 -3.33
C GLN A 116 5.25 -3.34 -4.62
N LEU A 117 6.58 -3.39 -4.51
CA LEU A 117 7.46 -3.56 -5.67
C LEU A 117 7.20 -4.88 -6.41
N THR A 118 7.02 -5.99 -5.70
CA THR A 118 6.65 -7.28 -6.30
C THR A 118 5.31 -7.20 -7.03
N TRP A 119 4.34 -6.48 -6.47
CA TRP A 119 3.03 -6.31 -7.09
C TRP A 119 3.13 -5.46 -8.37
N PHE A 120 3.83 -4.33 -8.31
CA PHE A 120 4.05 -3.44 -9.46
C PHE A 120 4.80 -4.12 -10.61
N ARG A 121 5.78 -4.99 -10.30
CA ARG A 121 6.52 -5.76 -11.32
C ARG A 121 5.66 -6.74 -12.13
N LYS A 122 4.45 -7.06 -11.68
CA LYS A 122 3.52 -7.92 -12.44
C LYS A 122 2.83 -7.17 -13.58
N ASN A 123 2.90 -5.84 -13.59
CA ASN A 123 2.31 -5.01 -14.63
C ASN A 123 3.40 -4.61 -15.65
N PRO A 124 3.37 -5.14 -16.88
CA PRO A 124 4.36 -4.81 -17.91
C PRO A 124 4.21 -3.38 -18.45
N ASP A 125 3.02 -2.78 -18.34
CA ASP A 125 2.71 -1.45 -18.89
C ASP A 125 3.11 -0.30 -17.94
N LEU A 126 3.71 -0.65 -16.80
CA LEU A 126 4.09 0.30 -15.77
C LEU A 126 5.42 1.00 -16.12
N LEU A 127 5.41 2.32 -16.22
CA LEU A 127 6.63 3.10 -16.40
C LEU A 127 7.40 3.19 -15.06
N TRP A 128 8.61 2.64 -15.03
CA TRP A 128 9.50 2.73 -13.87
C TRP A 128 10.42 3.93 -14.00
N LEU A 129 10.45 4.78 -12.98
CA LEU A 129 11.31 5.97 -12.95
C LEU A 129 12.06 6.07 -11.63
N GLU A 130 13.31 6.46 -11.68
CA GLU A 130 14.12 6.69 -10.49
C GLU A 130 13.80 8.04 -9.84
N GLN A 131 13.99 8.11 -8.53
CA GLN A 131 13.86 9.36 -7.79
C GLN A 131 14.86 10.40 -8.31
N GLY A 132 14.34 11.48 -8.90
CA GLY A 132 15.13 12.55 -9.51
C GLY A 132 14.76 12.77 -10.98
N GLU A 133 14.05 11.84 -11.60
CA GLU A 133 13.66 11.90 -13.02
C GLU A 133 12.33 12.64 -13.24
N GLY A 134 12.05 13.69 -12.45
CA GLY A 134 10.77 14.41 -12.48
C GLY A 134 10.43 14.99 -13.85
N GLU A 135 11.42 15.53 -14.55
CA GLU A 135 11.26 16.05 -15.91
C GLU A 135 10.86 14.96 -16.92
N LYS A 136 11.38 13.74 -16.76
CA LYS A 136 11.00 12.60 -17.60
C LYS A 136 9.53 12.22 -17.40
N ILE A 137 9.00 12.36 -16.18
CA ILE A 137 7.57 12.14 -15.93
C ILE A 137 6.74 13.09 -16.78
N ILE A 138 7.08 14.38 -16.75
CA ILE A 138 6.33 15.43 -17.45
C ILE A 138 6.36 15.18 -18.97
N ASP A 139 7.54 14.88 -19.53
CA ASP A 139 7.69 14.55 -20.95
C ASP A 139 6.85 13.32 -21.36
N GLN A 140 6.91 12.24 -20.59
CA GLN A 140 6.19 11.01 -20.90
C GLN A 140 4.67 11.17 -20.76
N VAL A 141 4.21 11.93 -19.76
CA VAL A 141 2.80 12.30 -19.63
C VAL A 141 2.35 13.16 -20.82
N GLY A 142 3.16 14.12 -21.27
CA GLY A 142 2.87 14.94 -22.45
C GLY A 142 2.72 14.11 -23.72
N LYS A 143 3.63 13.16 -23.95
CA LYS A 143 3.54 12.19 -25.07
C LYS A 143 2.30 11.32 -24.97
N PHE A 144 2.00 10.82 -23.78
CA PHE A 144 0.80 10.00 -23.55
C PHE A 144 -0.47 10.78 -23.90
N ILE A 145 -0.65 12.00 -23.36
CA ILE A 145 -1.82 12.85 -23.62
C ILE A 145 -1.95 13.18 -25.11
N THR A 146 -0.84 13.46 -25.80
CA THR A 146 -0.84 13.79 -27.24
C THR A 146 -1.25 12.59 -28.09
N SER A 147 -0.78 11.38 -27.76
CA SER A 147 -1.15 10.17 -28.50
C SER A 147 -2.62 9.77 -28.33
N GLN A 148 -3.26 10.16 -27.21
CA GLN A 148 -4.69 9.98 -26.99
C GLN A 148 -5.53 10.95 -27.84
N LYS A 149 -5.06 12.18 -28.07
CA LYS A 149 -5.77 13.18 -28.90
C LYS A 149 -5.80 12.83 -30.39
N SER A 150 -4.80 12.13 -30.92
CA SER A 150 -4.78 11.67 -32.33
C SER A 150 -5.63 10.42 -32.59
N ARG A 151 -6.21 9.80 -31.56
CA ARG A 151 -7.07 8.60 -31.68
C ARG A 151 -8.57 8.91 -31.61
N THR A 152 -8.94 10.18 -31.51
CA THR A 152 -10.33 10.69 -31.59
C THR A 152 -10.52 11.41 -32.91
#